data_AF-A0A084WEW4-F1
#
_entry.id   AF-A0A084WEW4-F1
#
_cell.length_a   1.000
_cell.length_b   1.000
_cell.length_c   1.000
_cell.angle_alpha   90.00
_cell.angle_beta   90.00
_cell.angle_gamma   90.00
#
_symmetry.space_group_name_H-M   'P 1'
#
loop_
_entity.id
_entity.type
_entity.pdbx_description
1 polymer ?
#
loop_
_entity_poly.entity_id
_entity_poly.type
_entity_poly.pdbx_seq_one_letter_code
_entity_poly.pdbx_strand_id
1 'polypeptide(L)'
;MTNANRTPPLGLSPVVEVLFGRSLDGSQCRDTPSRLCKTRYNTTAPMYGVSLTSGQPVTIVQKFPDLLQQVVFEVCESSECDVVRGECTQTYVPYLFLVIPLGPVTLTGQDYVLVESGCVCKPKYATDKPRETGGGNFIP
;
A
#
# COMPACT_ATOMS: atom_id res chain seq x y z
N MET A 1 49.70 -21.79 3.84
CA MET A 1 48.82 -22.97 3.97
C MET A 1 47.63 -22.52 4.82
N THR A 2 46.36 -22.59 4.47
CA THR A 2 45.61 -22.80 3.22
C THR A 2 44.20 -22.26 3.51
N ASN A 3 43.51 -21.88 2.43
CA ASN A 3 42.23 -21.21 2.28
C ASN A 3 40.97 -22.01 2.72
N ALA A 4 39.85 -21.32 3.04
CA ALA A 4 38.43 -21.67 2.74
C ALA A 4 37.47 -20.72 3.53
N ASN A 5 36.89 -19.67 2.97
CA ASN A 5 35.72 -19.60 2.08
C ASN A 5 34.39 -20.11 2.69
N ARG A 6 33.48 -19.18 3.06
CA ARG A 6 32.01 -19.38 3.07
C ARG A 6 31.24 -18.04 3.07
N THR A 7 30.88 -17.63 1.85
CA THR A 7 29.61 -17.00 1.38
C THR A 7 28.64 -16.32 2.36
N PRO A 8 28.13 -15.10 2.04
CA PRO A 8 26.99 -14.48 2.73
C PRO A 8 25.64 -15.03 2.23
N PRO A 9 24.56 -15.04 3.05
CA PRO A 9 23.24 -15.39 2.56
C PRO A 9 22.64 -14.23 1.74
N LEU A 10 22.24 -14.57 0.52
CA LEU A 10 21.39 -13.79 -0.37
C LEU A 10 20.01 -13.58 0.26
N GLY A 11 19.54 -12.34 0.25
CA GLY A 11 18.20 -11.97 0.70
C GLY A 11 17.95 -10.49 0.52
N LEU A 12 18.12 -9.97 -0.70
CA LEU A 12 17.74 -8.60 -1.03
C LEU A 12 16.21 -8.47 -0.99
N SER A 13 15.71 -7.80 0.04
CA SER A 13 14.47 -7.03 -0.07
C SER A 13 14.77 -5.79 -0.93
N PRO A 14 13.91 -5.38 -1.89
CA PRO A 14 14.11 -4.13 -2.58
C PRO A 14 13.70 -3.00 -1.62
N VAL A 15 14.62 -2.61 -0.74
CA VAL A 15 14.53 -1.30 -0.11
C VAL A 15 14.85 -0.32 -1.22
N VAL A 16 13.82 0.32 -1.78
CA VAL A 16 13.99 1.51 -2.61
C VAL A 16 14.61 2.56 -1.70
N GLU A 17 15.94 2.66 -1.74
CA GLU A 17 16.73 3.61 -0.96
C GLU A 17 16.55 4.99 -1.60
N VAL A 18 15.49 5.69 -1.18
CA VAL A 18 15.25 7.08 -1.60
C VAL A 18 16.30 7.95 -0.92
N LEU A 19 17.32 8.35 -1.66
CA LEU A 19 18.34 9.31 -1.25
C LEU A 19 17.71 10.70 -1.09
N PHE A 20 17.21 11.03 0.10
CA PHE A 20 16.92 12.41 0.49
C PHE A 20 18.15 13.06 1.13
N GLY A 21 18.47 14.27 0.66
CA GLY A 21 19.72 14.98 0.88
C GLY A 21 20.07 15.30 2.33
N ARG A 22 21.38 15.30 2.61
CA ARG A 22 22.00 15.73 3.87
C ARG A 22 21.86 17.25 4.06
N SER A 23 21.52 17.69 5.26
CA SER A 23 22.37 18.56 6.11
C SER A 23 21.57 19.23 7.25
N LEU A 24 22.05 19.02 8.49
CA LEU A 24 22.30 20.02 9.56
C LEU A 24 21.91 19.53 10.96
N ASP A 25 22.95 19.46 11.79
CA ASP A 25 23.03 19.68 13.23
C ASP A 25 22.45 18.65 14.23
N GLY A 26 23.25 18.39 15.26
CA GLY A 26 23.22 17.22 16.15
C GLY A 26 22.14 17.22 17.23
N SER A 27 20.88 17.51 16.88
CA SER A 27 19.74 17.07 17.70
C SER A 27 19.25 15.72 17.18
N GLN A 28 19.42 14.67 17.97
CA GLN A 28 18.96 13.31 17.66
C GLN A 28 17.47 13.32 17.25
N CYS A 29 17.19 13.35 15.96
CA CYS A 29 15.93 12.83 15.42
C CYS A 29 15.97 11.31 15.64
N ARG A 30 15.66 10.88 16.85
CA ARG A 30 15.53 9.46 17.19
C ARG A 30 14.46 8.87 16.28
N ASP A 31 14.90 8.02 15.36
CA ASP A 31 14.13 7.06 14.58
C ASP A 31 12.65 7.44 14.41
N THR A 32 12.37 8.51 13.66
CA THR A 32 11.01 8.70 13.16
C THR A 32 10.71 7.51 12.27
N PRO A 33 9.69 6.69 12.58
CA PRO A 33 9.39 5.50 11.80
C PRO A 33 9.12 5.91 10.36
N SER A 34 9.73 5.19 9.41
CA SER A 34 9.58 5.45 7.97
C SER A 34 8.12 5.36 7.49
N ARG A 35 7.25 4.71 8.26
CA ARG A 35 5.79 4.72 8.07
C ARG A 35 5.07 5.14 9.37
N LEU A 36 4.11 6.05 9.21
CA LEU A 36 3.27 6.56 10.32
C LEU A 36 2.18 5.56 10.75
N CYS A 37 1.83 4.63 9.86
CA CYS A 37 0.85 3.58 10.13
C CYS A 37 1.58 2.25 10.27
N LYS A 38 1.20 1.48 11.30
CA LYS A 38 1.67 0.10 11.45
C LYS A 38 0.97 -0.78 10.42
N THR A 39 1.75 -1.47 9.60
CA THR A 39 1.23 -2.31 8.52
C THR A 39 1.84 -3.71 8.53
N ARG A 40 1.14 -4.65 7.91
CA ARG A 40 1.59 -6.02 7.72
C ARG A 40 1.65 -6.36 6.25
N TYR A 41 2.84 -6.76 5.80
CA TYR A 41 3.04 -7.32 4.47
C TYR A 41 2.74 -8.81 4.48
N ASN A 42 2.00 -9.25 3.48
CA ASN A 42 1.79 -10.66 3.26
C ASN A 42 1.64 -10.91 1.75
N THR A 43 1.76 -12.16 1.35
CA THR A 43 1.64 -12.54 -0.06
C THR A 43 0.53 -13.57 -0.18
N THR A 44 -0.40 -13.36 -1.12
CA THR A 44 -1.51 -14.26 -1.34
C THR A 44 -1.75 -14.46 -2.83
N ALA A 45 -2.38 -15.57 -3.18
CA ALA A 45 -2.95 -15.80 -4.49
C ALA A 45 -4.47 -15.71 -4.32
N PRO A 46 -5.08 -14.53 -4.49
CA PRO A 46 -6.50 -14.36 -4.21
C PRO A 46 -7.33 -15.16 -5.23
N MET A 47 -8.37 -15.85 -4.75
CA MET A 47 -9.33 -16.59 -5.58
C MET A 47 -10.57 -15.75 -5.90
N TYR A 48 -10.79 -14.65 -5.17
CA TYR A 48 -11.98 -13.81 -5.26
C TYR A 48 -11.59 -12.34 -5.12
N GLY A 49 -12.40 -11.45 -5.69
CA GLY A 49 -12.24 -10.02 -5.54
C GLY A 49 -13.43 -9.23 -6.07
N VAL A 50 -13.30 -7.91 -6.08
CA VAL A 50 -14.30 -7.00 -6.64
C VAL A 50 -13.73 -6.33 -7.88
N SER A 51 -14.48 -6.41 -8.97
CA SER A 51 -14.15 -5.75 -10.23
C SER A 51 -14.29 -4.23 -10.11
N LEU A 52 -13.30 -3.48 -10.58
CA LEU A 52 -13.40 -2.02 -10.71
C LEU A 52 -14.37 -1.59 -11.80
N THR A 53 -14.44 -2.34 -12.89
CA THR A 53 -15.22 -1.97 -14.07
C THR A 53 -16.72 -2.18 -13.84
N SER A 54 -17.09 -3.26 -13.17
CA SER A 54 -18.49 -3.64 -12.93
C SER A 54 -18.95 -3.42 -11.49
N GLY A 55 -18.03 -3.28 -10.53
CA GLY A 55 -18.35 -3.26 -9.10
C GLY A 55 -18.85 -4.61 -8.56
N GLN A 56 -18.85 -5.66 -9.38
CA GLN A 56 -19.41 -6.96 -9.02
C GLN A 56 -18.33 -7.88 -8.43
N PRO A 57 -18.73 -8.83 -7.57
CA PRO A 57 -17.84 -9.89 -7.11
C PRO A 57 -17.47 -10.81 -8.28
N VAL A 58 -16.19 -11.12 -8.41
CA VAL A 58 -15.64 -11.97 -9.46
C VAL A 58 -14.73 -13.03 -8.86
N THR A 59 -14.66 -14.19 -9.52
CA THR A 59 -13.72 -15.26 -9.17
C THR A 59 -12.49 -15.13 -10.05
N ILE A 60 -11.31 -15.11 -9.41
CA ILE A 60 -10.01 -15.00 -10.08
C ILE A 60 -9.55 -16.39 -10.49
N VAL A 61 -9.25 -16.57 -11.77
CA VAL A 61 -8.84 -17.87 -12.32
C VAL A 61 -7.40 -18.16 -11.93
N GLN A 62 -7.19 -19.27 -11.22
CA GLN A 62 -5.90 -19.70 -10.73
C GLN A 62 -5.60 -21.07 -11.31
N LYS A 63 -4.81 -21.10 -12.39
CA LYS A 63 -4.50 -22.33 -13.11
C LYS A 63 -3.20 -22.90 -12.57
N PHE A 64 -3.30 -23.70 -11.52
CA PHE A 64 -2.18 -24.54 -11.10
C PHE A 64 -1.85 -25.56 -12.20
N PRO A 65 -0.57 -25.85 -12.52
CA PRO A 65 0.67 -25.29 -11.97
C PRO A 65 1.27 -24.10 -12.74
N ASP A 66 0.69 -23.69 -13.88
CA ASP A 66 1.36 -22.79 -14.83
C ASP A 66 1.02 -21.29 -14.67
N LEU A 67 -0.05 -20.93 -13.95
CA LEU A 67 -0.57 -19.56 -13.86
C LEU A 67 -0.99 -19.19 -12.42
N LEU A 68 -0.01 -19.14 -11.51
CA LEU A 68 -0.21 -18.56 -10.18
C LEU A 68 -0.05 -17.04 -10.24
N GLN A 69 -1.14 -16.31 -10.01
CA GLN A 69 -1.14 -14.86 -9.97
C GLN A 69 -0.98 -14.41 -8.51
N GLN A 70 0.25 -14.50 -8.01
CA GLN A 70 0.61 -14.11 -6.65
C GLN A 70 0.73 -12.59 -6.53
N VAL A 71 0.10 -12.01 -5.52
CA VAL A 71 0.19 -10.57 -5.21
C VAL A 71 0.71 -10.36 -3.79
N VAL A 72 1.58 -9.37 -3.66
CA VAL A 72 1.98 -8.82 -2.37
C VAL A 72 0.93 -7.80 -1.97
N PHE A 73 0.41 -7.94 -0.76
CA PHE A 73 -0.58 -7.03 -0.21
C PHE A 73 -0.10 -6.52 1.15
N GLU A 74 -0.54 -5.31 1.48
CA GLU A 74 -0.16 -4.61 2.71
C GLU A 74 -1.42 -4.12 3.42
N VAL A 75 -1.68 -4.65 4.61
CA VAL A 75 -2.86 -4.32 5.42
C VAL A 75 -2.51 -3.44 6.61
N CYS A 76 -3.42 -2.56 7.00
CA CYS A 76 -3.27 -1.76 8.23
C CYS A 76 -3.43 -2.65 9.46
N GLU A 77 -2.43 -2.68 10.33
CA GLU A 77 -2.56 -3.28 11.66
C GLU A 77 -3.16 -2.30 12.67
N SER A 78 -2.91 -1.01 12.47
CA SER A 78 -3.45 0.08 13.29
C SER A 78 -4.36 0.97 12.45
N SER A 79 -5.48 1.39 13.06
CA SER A 79 -6.35 2.44 12.53
C SER A 79 -5.91 3.86 12.95
N GLU A 80 -4.89 3.99 13.80
CA GLU A 80 -4.43 5.27 14.34
C GLU A 80 -2.95 5.48 14.07
N CYS A 81 -2.57 6.75 13.87
CA CYS A 81 -1.18 7.19 13.75
C CYS A 81 -0.85 8.22 14.83
N ASP A 82 -0.04 7.80 15.80
CA ASP A 82 0.22 8.52 17.05
C ASP A 82 0.93 9.87 16.83
N VAL A 83 1.89 9.91 15.90
CA VAL A 83 2.79 11.05 15.69
C VAL A 83 2.02 12.33 15.31
N VAL A 84 0.99 12.21 14.48
CA VAL A 84 0.18 13.35 14.01
C VAL A 84 -1.27 13.30 14.51
N ARG A 85 -1.55 12.42 15.49
CA ARG A 85 -2.89 12.17 16.06
C ARG A 85 -3.95 12.01 14.97
N GLY A 86 -3.65 11.19 13.98
CA GLY A 86 -4.48 10.96 12.80
C GLY A 86 -5.11 9.57 12.77
N GLU A 87 -5.79 9.28 11.66
CA GLU A 87 -6.38 7.99 11.36
C GLU A 87 -5.65 7.34 10.17
N CYS A 88 -5.31 6.07 10.29
CA CYS A 88 -4.72 5.27 9.23
C CYS A 88 -5.80 4.69 8.34
N THR A 89 -5.73 5.03 7.06
CA THR A 89 -6.68 4.57 6.04
C THR A 89 -6.03 3.60 5.08
N GLN A 90 -6.74 2.50 4.79
CA GLN A 90 -6.31 1.46 3.85
C GLN A 90 -6.35 2.02 2.43
N THR A 91 -5.25 1.79 1.71
CA THR A 91 -5.09 2.12 0.30
C THR A 91 -5.20 0.84 -0.53
N TYR A 92 -5.72 0.99 -1.74
CA TYR A 92 -5.93 -0.10 -2.69
C TYR A 92 -5.27 0.24 -4.02
N VAL A 93 -4.71 -0.75 -4.69
CA VAL A 93 -4.21 -0.63 -6.07
C VAL A 93 -4.92 -1.60 -7.00
N PRO A 94 -5.13 -1.22 -8.27
CA PRO A 94 -5.72 -2.10 -9.26
C PRO A 94 -4.70 -3.10 -9.80
N TYR A 95 -5.04 -4.38 -9.77
CA TYR A 95 -4.29 -5.45 -10.45
C TYR A 95 -5.13 -6.06 -11.56
N LEU A 96 -4.52 -6.30 -12.72
CA LEU A 96 -5.17 -6.95 -13.86
C LEU A 96 -5.13 -8.47 -13.65
N PHE A 97 -6.30 -9.08 -13.50
CA PHE A 97 -6.46 -10.52 -13.33
C PHE A 97 -7.35 -11.11 -14.43
N LEU A 98 -7.16 -12.39 -14.73
CA LEU A 98 -8.14 -13.18 -15.46
C LEU A 98 -9.29 -13.58 -14.51
N VAL A 99 -10.50 -13.13 -14.79
CA VAL A 99 -11.68 -13.29 -13.93
C VAL A 99 -12.85 -13.95 -14.65
N ILE A 100 -13.71 -14.60 -13.86
CA ILE A 100 -14.99 -15.16 -14.28
C ILE A 100 -16.09 -14.45 -13.50
N PRO A 101 -16.98 -13.68 -14.16
CA PRO A 101 -18.17 -13.12 -13.52
C PRO A 101 -19.09 -14.23 -13.01
N LEU A 102 -19.77 -13.99 -11.88
CA LEU A 102 -20.81 -14.88 -11.36
C LEU A 102 -22.11 -14.73 -12.20
N GLY A 103 -22.11 -15.25 -13.43
CA GLY A 103 -23.22 -15.18 -14.39
C GLY A 103 -23.19 -16.35 -15.38
N PRO A 104 -24.07 -16.40 -16.42
CA PRO A 104 -24.03 -17.46 -17.43
C PRO A 104 -22.63 -17.52 -18.04
N VAL A 105 -21.95 -18.64 -17.78
CA VAL A 105 -20.51 -18.85 -17.98
C VAL A 105 -20.21 -18.80 -19.48
N THR A 106 -19.99 -17.60 -20.00
CA THR A 106 -19.89 -17.39 -21.45
C THR A 106 -18.51 -16.91 -21.86
N LEU A 107 -17.79 -16.12 -21.05
CA LEU A 107 -16.44 -15.66 -21.37
C LEU A 107 -15.59 -15.46 -20.10
N THR A 108 -14.34 -15.93 -20.15
CA THR A 108 -13.28 -15.45 -19.25
C THR A 108 -12.82 -14.07 -19.75
N GLY A 109 -12.70 -13.10 -18.87
CA GLY A 109 -12.27 -11.74 -19.20
C GLY A 109 -11.08 -11.32 -18.34
N GLN A 110 -10.32 -10.33 -18.78
CA GLN A 110 -9.36 -9.65 -17.90
C GLN A 110 -10.03 -8.42 -17.29
N ASP A 111 -9.87 -8.24 -15.99
CA ASP A 111 -10.44 -7.10 -15.27
C ASP A 111 -9.51 -6.61 -14.15
N TYR A 112 -9.69 -5.36 -13.75
CA TYR A 112 -8.94 -4.76 -12.66
C TYR A 112 -9.63 -5.06 -11.32
N VAL A 113 -8.91 -5.72 -10.43
CA VAL A 113 -9.36 -6.04 -9.07
C VAL A 113 -8.56 -5.21 -8.08
N LEU A 114 -9.26 -4.58 -7.14
CA LEU A 114 -8.62 -3.84 -6.05
C LEU A 114 -8.02 -4.78 -5.02
N VAL A 115 -6.75 -4.54 -4.67
CA VAL A 115 -6.02 -5.28 -3.62
C VAL A 115 -5.44 -4.29 -2.62
N GLU A 116 -5.44 -4.65 -1.34
CA GLU A 116 -4.83 -3.85 -0.27
C GLU A 116 -3.34 -3.58 -0.53
N SER A 117 -2.96 -2.31 -0.63
CA SER A 117 -1.62 -1.90 -1.07
C SER A 117 -0.81 -1.15 -0.03
N GLY A 118 -1.40 -0.82 1.12
CA GLY A 118 -0.73 -0.11 2.21
C GLY A 118 -1.63 0.89 2.92
N CYS A 119 -1.04 1.66 3.82
CA CYS A 119 -1.79 2.55 4.72
C CYS A 119 -1.28 3.98 4.67
N VAL A 120 -2.21 4.92 4.64
CA VAL A 120 -1.92 6.36 4.65
C VAL A 120 -2.54 6.99 5.89
N CYS A 121 -1.72 7.68 6.67
CA CYS A 121 -2.14 8.42 7.85
C CYS A 121 -2.77 9.77 7.43
N LYS A 122 -4.00 10.01 7.86
CA LYS A 122 -4.74 11.27 7.67
C LYS A 122 -4.80 12.03 8.99
N PRO A 123 -4.14 13.19 9.12
CA PRO A 123 -4.19 13.99 10.35
C PRO A 123 -5.58 14.62 10.53
N LYS A 124 -6.11 14.62 11.76
CA LYS A 124 -7.47 15.12 12.06
C LYS A 124 -7.68 16.61 11.74
N TYR A 125 -6.61 17.40 11.77
CA TYR A 125 -6.66 18.85 11.51
C TYR A 125 -6.54 19.22 10.03
N ALA A 126 -6.16 18.31 9.13
CA ALA A 126 -6.12 18.61 7.69
C ALA A 126 -7.53 18.71 7.06
N THR A 127 -8.57 18.34 7.80
CA THR A 127 -9.97 18.49 7.43
C THR A 127 -10.60 19.81 7.90
N ASP A 128 -9.88 20.65 8.66
CA ASP A 128 -10.34 22.01 8.92
C ASP A 128 -10.32 22.78 7.59
N LYS A 129 -11.50 22.94 7.00
CA LYS A 129 -11.74 23.98 5.98
C LYS A 129 -11.13 25.27 6.51
N PRO A 130 -10.40 26.06 5.69
CA PRO A 130 -9.95 27.38 6.11
C PRO A 130 -11.16 28.08 6.70
N ARG A 131 -11.11 28.36 8.01
CA ARG A 131 -12.17 29.12 8.66
C ARG A 131 -12.19 30.44 7.93
N GLU A 132 -13.25 30.66 7.16
CA GLU A 132 -13.52 31.90 6.45
C GLU A 132 -13.51 32.99 7.51
N THR A 133 -12.34 33.60 7.67
CA THR A 133 -12.10 34.64 8.66
C THR A 133 -12.76 35.85 8.05
N GLY A 134 -13.87 36.23 8.67
CA GLY A 134 -14.70 37.35 8.27
C GLY A 134 -13.87 38.55 7.82
N GLY A 135 -14.37 39.18 6.75
CA GLY A 135 -13.73 40.23 5.98
C GLY A 135 -12.90 41.23 6.80
N GLY A 136 -11.59 41.15 6.64
CA GLY A 136 -10.68 42.26 6.84
C GLY A 136 -10.46 42.95 5.50
N ASN A 137 -11.04 44.14 5.35
CA ASN A 137 -10.97 44.98 4.16
C ASN A 137 -9.51 45.36 3.85
N PHE A 138 -8.93 44.84 2.76
CA PHE A 138 -7.65 45.29 2.23
C PHE A 138 -7.94 46.24 1.06
N ILE A 139 -7.78 47.55 1.29
CA ILE A 139 -7.85 48.59 0.26
C ILE A 139 -6.41 48.85 -0.22
N PRO A 140 -6.15 48.95 -1.54
CA PRO A 140 -4.82 49.09 -2.13
C PRO A 140 -4.09 50.39 -1.75
#